data_AF-A0A817GDX4-F1
#
_entry.id   AF-A0A817GDX4-F1
#
_cell.length_a   1.000
_cell.length_b   1.000
_cell.length_c   1.000
_cell.angle_alpha   90.00
_cell.angle_beta   90.00
_cell.angle_gamma   90.00
#
_symmetry.space_group_name_H-M   'P 1'
#
loop_
_entity.id
_entity.type
_entity.pdbx_description
1 polymer ?
#
loop_
_entity_poly.entity_id
_entity_poly.type
_entity_poly.pdbx_seq_one_letter_code
_entity_poly.pdbx_strand_id
1 'polypeptide(L)'
;MSTRHELCLEQKINLIKEKENGLSHRLLSEKFHISIGAVSNILKRKLEYTNDYELNRNKKLKRKSKNEYNQDINTQVYEWFTLQRSKNIPISGPVLQQYARDIAQQLDESTNFRASNGWLDRFRTRYNIHFRTICGEA
;
A
#
# COMPACT_ATOMS: atom_id res chain seq x y z
N MET A 1 19.89 -18.89 -8.70
CA MET A 1 18.44 -18.67 -8.51
C MET A 1 18.07 -17.33 -9.12
N SER A 2 17.35 -17.30 -10.25
CA SER A 2 16.94 -16.04 -10.86
C SER A 2 15.93 -15.34 -9.96
N THR A 3 16.33 -14.22 -9.36
CA THR A 3 15.43 -13.37 -8.57
C THR A 3 14.30 -12.89 -9.47
N ARG A 4 13.06 -13.24 -9.15
CA ARG A 4 11.88 -12.78 -9.88
C ARG A 4 11.85 -11.25 -9.90
N HIS A 5 12.07 -10.64 -11.06
CA HIS A 5 11.95 -9.20 -11.23
C HIS A 5 10.48 -8.81 -11.05
N GLU A 6 10.21 -7.95 -10.08
CA GLU A 6 8.86 -7.55 -9.70
C GLU A 6 8.73 -6.03 -9.71
N LEU A 7 7.75 -5.56 -10.49
CA LEU A 7 7.48 -4.15 -10.69
C LEU A 7 6.85 -3.51 -9.45
N CYS A 8 7.23 -2.27 -9.14
CA CYS A 8 6.51 -1.45 -8.18
C CYS A 8 5.17 -0.93 -8.76
N LEU A 9 4.33 -0.33 -7.91
CA LEU A 9 3.05 0.25 -8.32
C LEU A 9 3.22 1.25 -9.48
N GLU A 10 4.22 2.14 -9.40
CA GLU A 10 4.49 3.11 -10.47
C GLU A 10 4.84 2.44 -11.81
N GLN A 11 5.72 1.44 -11.79
CA GLN A 11 6.09 0.70 -12.98
C GLN A 11 4.89 -0.07 -13.57
N LYS A 12 4.02 -0.62 -12.72
CA LYS A 12 2.78 -1.28 -13.17
C LYS A 12 1.82 -0.30 -13.84
N ILE A 13 1.67 0.91 -13.29
CA ILE A 13 0.86 1.98 -13.90
C ILE A 13 1.46 2.41 -15.23
N ASN A 14 2.79 2.58 -15.31
CA ASN A 14 3.43 2.91 -16.58
C ASN A 14 3.19 1.82 -17.63
N LEU A 15 3.31 0.55 -17.25
CA LEU A 15 3.02 -0.59 -18.14
C LEU A 15 1.56 -0.55 -18.64
N ILE A 16 0.59 -0.23 -17.77
CA ILE A 16 -0.83 -0.11 -18.17
C ILE A 16 -1.01 1.03 -19.18
N LYS A 17 -0.44 2.21 -18.92
CA LYS A 17 -0.49 3.36 -19.84
C LYS A 17 0.11 3.03 -21.20
N GLU A 18 1.25 2.34 -21.23
CA GLU A 18 1.87 1.95 -22.49
C GLU A 18 1.05 0.88 -23.25
N LYS A 19 0.37 -0.01 -22.52
CA LYS A 19 -0.58 -0.93 -23.15
C LYS A 19 -1.77 -0.20 -23.78
N GLU A 20 -2.26 0.87 -23.13
CA GLU A 20 -3.35 1.72 -23.65
C GLU A 20 -2.90 2.55 -24.86
N ASN A 21 -1.62 2.94 -24.92
CA ASN A 21 -0.97 3.55 -26.09
C ASN A 21 -0.70 2.54 -27.24
N GLY A 22 -1.18 1.30 -27.13
CA GLY A 22 -1.12 0.32 -28.22
C GLY A 22 0.08 -0.63 -28.20
N LEU A 23 0.96 -0.58 -27.20
CA LEU A 23 2.09 -1.53 -27.15
C LEU A 23 1.59 -2.99 -27.01
N SER A 24 2.34 -3.90 -27.64
CA SER A 24 2.08 -5.35 -27.58
C SER A 24 2.64 -5.96 -26.29
N HIS A 25 2.11 -7.13 -25.89
CA HIS A 25 2.58 -7.82 -24.68
C HIS A 25 4.07 -8.20 -24.77
N ARG A 26 4.57 -8.48 -25.98
CA ARG A 26 5.98 -8.81 -26.23
C ARG A 26 6.89 -7.61 -25.96
N LEU A 27 6.55 -6.45 -26.54
CA LEU A 27 7.31 -5.21 -26.32
C LEU A 27 7.29 -4.78 -24.86
N LEU A 28 6.15 -4.92 -24.18
CA LEU A 28 6.04 -4.64 -22.74
C LEU A 28 6.89 -5.63 -21.91
N SER A 29 6.89 -6.91 -22.28
CA SER A 29 7.71 -7.93 -21.61
C SER A 29 9.20 -7.61 -21.70
N GLU A 30 9.67 -7.21 -22.88
CA GLU A 30 11.06 -6.83 -23.13
C GLU A 30 11.42 -5.54 -22.38
N LYS A 31 10.59 -4.51 -22.48
CA LYS A 31 10.85 -3.19 -21.87
C LYS A 31 10.88 -3.21 -20.35
N PHE A 32 9.98 -3.97 -19.72
CA PHE A 32 9.89 -4.05 -18.26
C PHE A 32 10.65 -5.25 -17.68
N HIS A 33 11.35 -6.03 -18.51
CA HIS A 33 12.11 -7.22 -18.11
C HIS A 33 11.30 -8.21 -17.26
N ILE A 34 10.06 -8.48 -17.69
CA ILE A 34 9.15 -9.44 -17.05
C ILE A 34 8.61 -10.43 -18.08
N SER A 35 8.08 -11.57 -17.65
CA SER A 35 7.47 -12.53 -18.57
C SER A 35 6.15 -12.01 -19.16
N ILE A 36 5.79 -12.50 -20.35
CA ILE A 36 4.50 -12.20 -21.00
C ILE A 36 3.32 -12.55 -20.08
N GLY A 37 3.40 -13.66 -19.33
CA GLY A 37 2.38 -14.02 -18.35
C GLY A 37 2.26 -13.02 -17.20
N ALA A 38 3.36 -12.38 -16.79
CA ALA A 38 3.34 -11.32 -15.80
C ALA A 38 2.68 -10.04 -16.34
N VAL A 39 2.95 -9.67 -17.60
CA VAL A 39 2.24 -8.57 -18.29
C VAL A 39 0.74 -8.82 -18.27
N SER A 40 0.29 -10.00 -18.71
CA SER A 40 -1.13 -10.37 -18.72
C SER A 40 -1.77 -10.32 -17.33
N ASN A 41 -1.07 -10.81 -16.30
CA ASN A 41 -1.58 -10.75 -14.92
C ASN A 41 -1.66 -9.33 -14.37
N ILE A 42 -0.73 -8.44 -14.73
CA ILE A 42 -0.78 -7.03 -14.33
C ILE A 42 -2.00 -6.36 -14.97
N LEU A 43 -2.23 -6.60 -16.26
CA LEU A 43 -3.36 -6.02 -16.99
C LEU A 43 -4.73 -6.53 -16.50
N LYS A 44 -4.83 -7.81 -16.10
CA LYS A 44 -6.05 -8.35 -15.46
C LYS A 44 -6.43 -7.60 -14.18
N ARG A 45 -5.44 -7.11 -13.43
CA ARG A 45 -5.61 -6.40 -12.16
C ARG A 45 -5.48 -4.88 -12.32
N LYS A 46 -5.65 -4.35 -13.54
CA LYS A 46 -5.40 -2.92 -13.83
C LYS A 46 -6.17 -1.98 -12.90
N LEU A 47 -7.44 -2.27 -12.63
CA LEU A 47 -8.31 -1.42 -11.82
C LEU A 47 -7.79 -1.30 -10.38
N GLU A 48 -7.30 -2.41 -9.81
CA GLU A 48 -6.71 -2.39 -8.46
C GLU A 48 -5.51 -1.46 -8.39
N TYR A 49 -4.63 -1.49 -9.40
CA TYR A 49 -3.44 -0.64 -9.43
C TYR A 49 -3.79 0.83 -9.66
N THR A 50 -4.73 1.12 -10.56
CA THR A 50 -5.20 2.50 -10.80
C THR A 50 -5.79 3.09 -9.53
N ASN A 51 -6.68 2.37 -8.84
CA ASN A 51 -7.26 2.82 -7.58
C ASN A 51 -6.20 3.07 -6.51
N ASP A 52 -5.22 2.18 -6.36
CA ASP A 52 -4.11 2.39 -5.41
C ASP A 52 -3.31 3.65 -5.74
N TYR A 53 -3.09 3.91 -7.03
CA TYR A 53 -2.34 5.08 -7.48
C TYR A 53 -3.11 6.38 -7.21
N GLU A 54 -4.43 6.39 -7.44
CA GLU A 54 -5.32 7.53 -7.15
C GLU A 54 -5.44 7.80 -5.65
N LEU A 55 -5.47 6.75 -4.82
CA LEU A 55 -5.46 6.86 -3.34
C LEU A 55 -4.08 7.23 -2.77
N ASN A 56 -3.15 7.69 -3.62
CA ASN A 56 -1.79 8.11 -3.29
C ASN A 56 -1.03 7.08 -2.45
N ARG A 57 -1.27 5.78 -2.69
CA ARG A 57 -0.52 4.69 -2.04
C ARG A 57 0.95 4.78 -2.42
N ASN A 58 1.82 4.14 -1.64
CA ASN A 58 3.25 4.18 -1.91
C ASN A 58 3.58 3.61 -3.30
N LYS A 59 4.02 4.49 -4.19
CA LYS A 59 4.41 4.21 -5.58
C LYS A 59 5.53 3.18 -5.71
N LYS A 60 6.40 3.08 -4.70
CA LYS A 60 7.53 2.13 -4.64
C LYS A 60 7.11 0.76 -4.10
N LEU A 61 5.86 0.59 -3.66
CA LEU A 61 5.36 -0.68 -3.14
C LEU A 61 5.30 -1.74 -4.25
N LYS A 62 5.95 -2.89 -4.03
CA LYS A 62 5.96 -4.01 -4.98
C LYS A 62 4.82 -5.00 -4.76
N ARG A 63 4.44 -5.23 -3.49
CA ARG A 63 3.44 -6.22 -3.07
C ARG A 63 2.41 -5.65 -2.10
N LYS A 64 1.16 -6.09 -2.26
CA LYS A 64 0.14 -6.04 -1.22
C LYS A 64 0.32 -7.17 -0.21
N SER A 65 -0.15 -6.97 1.02
CA SER A 65 -0.24 -8.05 2.00
C SER A 65 -1.18 -9.14 1.49
N LYS A 66 -0.83 -10.41 1.63
CA LYS A 66 -1.75 -11.51 1.32
C LYS A 66 -2.77 -11.78 2.44
N ASN A 67 -2.50 -11.31 3.65
CA ASN A 67 -3.40 -11.50 4.78
C ASN A 67 -4.50 -10.44 4.71
N GLU A 68 -5.73 -10.90 4.45
CA GLU A 68 -6.96 -10.11 4.31
C GLU A 68 -7.36 -9.45 5.63
N TYR A 69 -7.34 -10.17 6.75
CA TYR A 69 -7.61 -9.62 8.08
C TYR A 69 -6.73 -8.39 8.40
N ASN A 70 -5.43 -8.49 8.11
CA ASN A 70 -4.52 -7.36 8.24
C ASN A 70 -4.82 -6.25 7.22
N GLN A 71 -5.35 -6.55 6.04
CA GLN A 71 -5.76 -5.53 5.07
C GLN A 71 -6.96 -4.74 5.57
N ASP A 72 -7.98 -5.39 6.13
CA ASP A 72 -9.17 -4.73 6.67
C ASP A 72 -8.83 -3.76 7.80
N ILE A 73 -8.03 -4.21 8.79
CA ILE A 73 -7.52 -3.32 9.86
C ILE A 73 -6.79 -2.13 9.25
N ASN A 74 -5.87 -2.37 8.32
CA ASN A 74 -5.09 -1.31 7.71
C ASN A 74 -5.97 -0.31 6.92
N THR A 75 -7.01 -0.78 6.23
CA THR A 75 -7.91 0.08 5.47
C THR A 75 -8.72 0.98 6.40
N GLN A 76 -9.37 0.43 7.42
CA GLN A 76 -10.17 1.20 8.37
C GLN A 76 -9.32 2.21 9.16
N VAL A 77 -8.13 1.78 9.62
CA VAL A 77 -7.18 2.67 10.30
C VAL A 77 -6.74 3.81 9.39
N TYR A 78 -6.53 3.55 8.10
CA TYR A 78 -6.17 4.59 7.14
C TYR A 78 -7.30 5.57 6.88
N GLU A 79 -8.53 5.10 6.68
CA GLU A 79 -9.70 5.93 6.47
C GLU A 79 -9.99 6.84 7.67
N TRP A 80 -9.87 6.29 8.88
CA TRP A 80 -9.96 7.10 10.08
C TRP A 80 -8.84 8.13 10.15
N PHE A 81 -7.60 7.74 9.86
CA PHE A 81 -6.46 8.67 9.86
C PHE A 81 -6.65 9.81 8.85
N THR A 82 -7.11 9.54 7.64
CA THR A 82 -7.38 10.59 6.64
C THR A 82 -8.51 11.51 7.08
N LEU A 83 -9.55 10.98 7.73
CA LEU A 83 -10.62 11.78 8.32
C LEU A 83 -10.12 12.69 9.45
N GLN A 84 -9.22 12.21 10.32
CA GLN A 84 -8.64 13.07 11.35
C GLN A 84 -7.76 14.16 10.74
N ARG A 85 -6.99 13.82 9.71
CA ARG A 85 -6.15 14.77 8.96
C ARG A 85 -6.98 15.83 8.24
N SER A 86 -8.13 15.50 7.66
CA SER A 86 -9.02 16.49 7.02
C SER A 86 -9.61 17.48 8.02
N LYS A 87 -9.70 17.09 9.29
CA LYS A 87 -10.08 17.96 10.42
C LYS A 87 -8.90 18.71 11.05
N ASN A 88 -7.71 18.66 10.44
CA ASN A 88 -6.46 19.23 10.95
C ASN A 88 -6.03 18.68 12.33
N ILE A 89 -6.47 17.47 12.70
CA ILE A 89 -6.10 16.84 13.97
C ILE A 89 -4.78 16.07 13.77
N PRO A 90 -3.70 16.40 14.50
CA PRO A 90 -2.47 15.64 14.46
C PRO A 90 -2.65 14.31 15.20
N ILE A 91 -2.33 13.20 14.52
CA ILE A 91 -2.36 11.85 15.11
C ILE A 91 -0.92 11.38 15.30
N SER A 92 -0.59 10.97 16.52
CA SER A 92 0.72 10.40 16.86
C SER A 92 0.75 8.88 16.58
N GLY A 93 1.96 8.32 16.49
CA GLY A 93 2.15 6.88 16.34
C GLY A 93 1.43 6.04 17.41
N PRO A 94 1.58 6.34 18.72
CA PRO A 94 0.90 5.61 19.79
C PRO A 94 -0.64 5.66 19.70
N VAL A 95 -1.20 6.82 19.35
CA VAL A 95 -2.66 6.97 19.17
C VAL A 95 -3.14 6.11 18.01
N LEU A 96 -2.40 6.10 16.89
CA LEU A 96 -2.73 5.28 15.73
C LEU A 96 -2.63 3.78 16.05
N GLN A 97 -1.64 3.37 16.85
CA GLN A 97 -1.51 1.98 17.30
C GLN A 97 -2.66 1.57 18.22
N GLN A 98 -3.12 2.45 19.10
CA GLN A 98 -4.29 2.17 19.93
C GLN A 98 -5.53 1.96 19.08
N TYR A 99 -5.83 2.91 18.18
CA TYR A 99 -6.98 2.79 17.28
C TYR A 99 -6.94 1.49 16.45
N ALA A 100 -5.74 1.08 15.98
CA ALA A 100 -5.59 -0.16 15.25
C ALA A 100 -5.87 -1.42 16.08
N ARG A 101 -5.56 -1.41 17.39
CA ARG A 101 -5.94 -2.50 18.31
C ARG A 101 -7.44 -2.55 18.51
N ASP A 102 -8.07 -1.39 18.69
CA ASP A 102 -9.52 -1.30 18.89
C ASP A 102 -10.27 -1.85 17.67
N ILE A 103 -9.85 -1.47 16.46
CA ILE A 103 -10.41 -2.00 15.20
C ILE A 103 -10.18 -3.51 15.07
N ALA A 104 -8.99 -3.99 15.41
CA ALA A 104 -8.70 -5.42 15.35
C ALA A 104 -9.62 -6.23 16.28
N GLN A 105 -9.84 -5.73 17.50
CA GLN A 105 -10.73 -6.35 18.49
C GLN A 105 -12.21 -6.30 18.07
N GLN A 106 -12.63 -5.23 17.39
CA GLN A 106 -13.99 -5.13 16.83
C GLN A 106 -14.23 -6.14 15.69
N LEU A 107 -13.20 -6.40 14.87
CA LEU A 107 -13.28 -7.37 13.77
C LEU A 107 -13.19 -8.82 14.24
N ASP A 108 -12.38 -9.07 15.26
CA ASP A 108 -12.20 -10.39 15.87
C ASP A 108 -11.77 -10.21 17.33
N GLU A 109 -12.70 -10.49 18.25
CA GLU A 109 -12.45 -10.37 19.69
C GLU A 109 -11.33 -11.31 20.17
N SER A 110 -11.07 -12.40 19.45
CA SER A 110 -10.02 -13.37 19.77
C SER A 110 -8.65 -13.04 19.17
N THR A 111 -8.53 -11.87 18.53
CA THR A 111 -7.32 -11.48 17.82
C THR A 111 -6.11 -11.28 18.74
N ASN A 112 -4.92 -11.64 18.25
CA ASN A 112 -3.64 -11.32 18.88
C ASN A 112 -2.90 -10.20 18.12
N PHE A 113 -3.64 -9.32 17.44
CA PHE A 113 -3.07 -8.19 16.73
C PHE A 113 -2.49 -7.15 17.70
N ARG A 114 -1.16 -6.96 17.67
CA ARG A 114 -0.45 -6.12 18.65
C ARG A 114 -0.26 -4.66 18.27
N ALA A 115 -0.53 -4.29 17.01
CA ALA A 115 -0.15 -2.99 16.45
C ALA A 115 1.32 -2.60 16.77
N SER A 116 2.26 -3.54 16.62
CA SER A 116 3.67 -3.35 17.01
C SER A 116 4.35 -2.20 16.27
N ASN A 117 5.53 -1.77 16.74
CA ASN A 117 6.33 -0.75 16.04
C ASN A 117 6.66 -1.18 14.60
N GLY A 118 6.92 -2.47 14.37
CA GLY A 118 7.12 -2.99 13.02
C GLY A 118 5.86 -2.95 12.15
N TRP A 119 4.67 -3.11 12.74
CA TRP A 119 3.42 -2.87 12.03
C TRP A 119 3.26 -1.39 11.68
N LEU A 120 3.46 -0.49 12.65
CA LEU A 120 3.34 0.96 12.45
C LEU A 120 4.28 1.46 11.34
N ASP A 121 5.53 0.98 11.33
CA ASP A 121 6.50 1.34 10.29
C ASP A 121 6.05 0.92 8.89
N ARG A 122 5.57 -0.33 8.76
CA ARG A 122 5.03 -0.85 7.51
C ARG A 122 3.75 -0.14 7.09
N PHE A 123 2.89 0.19 8.04
CA PHE A 123 1.66 0.94 7.82
C PHE A 123 1.98 2.31 7.22
N ARG A 124 2.85 3.08 7.89
CA ARG A 124 3.32 4.38 7.40
C ARG A 124 3.89 4.29 6.00
N THR A 125 4.79 3.33 5.79
CA THR A 125 5.43 3.11 4.49
C THR A 125 4.40 2.78 3.43
N ARG A 126 3.39 1.94 3.71
CA ARG A 126 2.36 1.55 2.74
C ARG A 126 1.48 2.71 2.32
N TYR A 127 1.05 3.51 3.29
CA TYR A 127 0.11 4.61 3.12
C TYR A 127 0.79 5.97 2.92
N ASN A 128 2.12 5.98 2.77
CA ASN A 128 2.93 7.18 2.56
C ASN A 128 2.75 8.25 3.67
N ILE A 129 2.57 7.80 4.91
CA ILE A 129 2.32 8.67 6.07
C ILE A 129 3.64 9.11 6.69
N HIS A 130 3.80 10.42 6.81
CA HIS A 130 4.94 11.05 7.48
C HIS A 130 4.45 11.70 8.78
N PHE A 131 4.93 11.21 9.93
CA PHE A 131 4.81 11.94 11.17
C PHE A 131 5.88 13.03 11.16
N ARG A 132 5.47 14.30 11.23
CA ARG A 132 6.43 15.38 11.46
C ARG A 132 6.96 15.20 12.87
N THR A 133 8.26 14.97 12.99
CA THR A 133 8.94 15.14 14.28
C THR A 133 9.10 16.64 14.44
N ILE A 134 8.39 17.25 15.37
CA ILE A 134 8.74 18.61 15.82
C ILE A 134 9.96 18.39 16.71
N CYS A 135 11.16 18.51 16.13
CA CYS A 135 12.38 18.55 16.91
C CYS A 135 12.54 19.98 17.42
N GLY A 136 12.36 20.15 18.72
CA GLY A 136 12.50 21.45 19.36
C GLY A 136 12.05 21.37 20.80
N GLU A 137 12.89 20.78 21.65
CA GLU A 137 13.27 21.29 22.98
C GLU A 137 14.69 20.73 23.24
N ALA A 138 15.64 21.64 23.44
CA ALA A 138 16.97 21.35 23.98
C ALA A 138 17.03 21.93 25.40
#